data_AF-A0A533U1L3-F1
#
_entry.id   AF-A0A533U1L3-F1
#
_cell.length_a   1.000
_cell.length_b   1.000
_cell.length_c   1.000
_cell.angle_alpha   90.00
_cell.angle_beta   90.00
_cell.angle_gamma   90.00
#
_symmetry.space_group_name_H-M   'P 1'
#
loop_
_entity.id
_entity.type
_entity.pdbx_description
1 polymer ?
#
loop_
_entity_poly.entity_id
_entity_poly.type
_entity_poly.pdbx_seq_one_letter_code
_entity_poly.pdbx_strand_id
1 'polypeptide(L)'
;MAGKPGIRLTAFALLLMVFAAGSSAQGGVGSGVSTQAKKGEARRVESSPRGQILALSCTSCHGTDGKSVGIIPSISGRSADYLETALKAFKSGARYSTVMSRHAKGYSDSELRLIAEYFGTVSHNNK
;
A
#
# COMPACT_ATOMS: atom_id res chain seq x y z
N MET A 1 66.66 -15.91 -27.73
CA MET A 1 66.05 -16.90 -26.82
C MET A 1 64.61 -17.11 -27.25
N ALA A 2 64.23 -18.39 -27.40
CA ALA A 2 62.89 -18.96 -27.63
C ALA A 2 62.11 -18.51 -28.89
N GLY A 3 61.89 -19.47 -29.80
CA GLY A 3 60.96 -19.34 -30.92
C GLY A 3 59.71 -20.20 -30.76
N LYS A 4 58.66 -19.81 -31.50
CA LYS A 4 57.53 -20.58 -32.10
C LYS A 4 56.63 -21.39 -31.13
N PRO A 5 55.40 -21.83 -31.50
CA PRO A 5 54.82 -21.94 -32.85
C PRO A 5 53.36 -21.46 -33.00
N GLY A 6 52.91 -21.42 -34.26
CA GLY A 6 51.50 -21.24 -34.64
C GLY A 6 50.66 -22.52 -34.53
N ILE A 7 49.34 -22.35 -34.39
CA ILE A 7 48.29 -23.37 -34.43
C ILE A 7 47.10 -22.73 -35.17
N ARG A 8 46.94 -23.00 -36.47
CA ARG A 8 46.04 -23.98 -37.12
C ARG A 8 44.55 -23.58 -37.20
N LEU A 9 44.14 -23.33 -38.45
CA LEU A 9 42.82 -23.54 -39.04
C LEU A 9 42.00 -24.63 -38.35
N THR A 10 40.74 -24.32 -38.01
CA THR A 10 39.52 -25.10 -38.33
C THR A 10 38.31 -24.24 -37.91
N ALA A 11 37.58 -23.67 -38.87
CA ALA A 11 36.27 -24.17 -39.29
C ALA A 11 35.18 -24.04 -38.20
N PHE A 12 34.45 -22.93 -38.21
CA PHE A 12 33.01 -22.93 -37.89
C PHE A 12 32.28 -22.20 -39.02
N ALA A 13 32.18 -22.95 -40.12
CA ALA A 13 31.19 -22.72 -41.15
C ALA A 13 29.79 -23.07 -40.60
N LEU A 14 28.78 -22.48 -41.24
CA LEU A 14 27.33 -22.70 -41.07
C LEU A 14 26.77 -22.19 -39.73
N LEU A 15 25.76 -21.32 -39.72
CA LEU A 15 24.53 -21.45 -40.49
C LEU A 15 23.91 -20.07 -40.74
N LEU A 16 24.06 -19.56 -41.97
CA LEU A 16 23.22 -18.50 -42.52
C LEU A 16 21.85 -19.12 -42.85
N MET A 17 20.85 -18.88 -42.01
CA MET A 17 19.46 -18.93 -42.45
C MET A 17 18.94 -17.50 -42.61
N VAL A 18 19.02 -17.04 -43.86
CA VAL A 18 18.17 -16.00 -44.39
C VAL A 18 16.74 -16.56 -44.40
N PHE A 19 15.83 -15.96 -43.64
CA PHE A 19 14.41 -16.04 -43.95
C PHE A 19 13.83 -14.63 -44.09
N ALA A 20 13.16 -14.48 -45.22
CA ALA A 20 12.73 -13.25 -45.83
C ALA A 20 11.51 -12.63 -45.16
N ALA A 21 11.45 -11.29 -45.28
CA ALA A 21 10.29 -10.47 -45.61
C ALA A 21 8.94 -10.69 -44.91
N GLY A 22 8.48 -9.63 -44.25
CA GLY A 22 7.13 -9.09 -44.52
C GLY A 22 6.17 -8.99 -43.33
N SER A 23 6.03 -7.79 -42.78
CA SER A 23 4.72 -7.13 -42.62
C SER A 23 4.87 -5.75 -41.99
N SER A 24 4.60 -4.73 -42.81
CA SER A 24 4.24 -3.39 -42.38
C SER A 24 2.77 -3.39 -41.98
N ALA A 25 2.45 -2.89 -40.79
CA ALA A 25 1.10 -2.43 -40.44
C ALA A 25 1.20 -1.10 -39.68
N GLN A 26 0.43 -0.13 -40.20
CA GLN A 26 0.33 1.26 -39.78
C GLN A 26 -0.11 1.47 -38.33
N GLY A 27 0.42 2.53 -37.72
CA GLY A 27 -0.34 3.69 -37.24
C GLY A 27 -1.50 3.48 -36.27
N GLY A 28 -1.34 4.01 -35.05
CA GLY A 28 -2.45 4.23 -34.11
C GLY A 28 -2.01 5.03 -32.88
N VAL A 29 -2.10 6.35 -32.97
CA VAL A 29 -2.11 7.24 -31.80
C VAL A 29 -3.35 6.97 -30.97
N GLY A 30 -3.18 6.84 -29.66
CA GLY A 30 -4.28 6.57 -28.74
C GLY A 30 -3.79 6.41 -27.31
N SER A 31 -3.33 7.50 -26.70
CA SER A 31 -3.37 7.64 -25.23
C SER A 31 -4.84 7.59 -24.81
N GLY A 32 -5.31 6.41 -24.50
CA GLY A 32 -6.63 6.14 -23.95
C GLY A 32 -6.46 5.19 -22.79
N VAL A 33 -6.29 5.75 -21.59
CA VAL A 33 -6.26 5.03 -20.33
C VAL A 33 -7.58 4.25 -20.19
N SER A 34 -7.52 2.95 -20.45
CA SER A 34 -8.64 2.04 -20.17
C SER A 34 -8.33 1.32 -18.87
N THR A 35 -8.62 1.97 -17.75
CA THR A 35 -8.87 1.28 -16.48
C THR A 35 -10.19 1.76 -15.91
N GLN A 36 -11.23 1.21 -16.52
CA GLN A 36 -12.45 0.71 -15.88
C GLN A 36 -12.73 1.24 -14.47
N ALA A 37 -13.69 2.15 -14.39
CA ALA A 37 -14.47 2.40 -13.20
C ALA A 37 -15.21 1.12 -12.78
N LYS A 38 -14.74 0.44 -11.74
CA LYS A 38 -15.50 -0.59 -11.03
C LYS A 38 -16.21 0.05 -9.84
N LYS A 39 -17.49 0.36 -10.06
CA LYS A 39 -18.50 0.64 -9.06
C LYS A 39 -18.79 -0.62 -8.25
N GLY A 40 -18.61 -0.54 -6.94
CA GLY A 40 -19.35 -1.31 -5.94
C GLY A 40 -19.20 -2.82 -5.96
N GLU A 41 -18.10 -3.32 -5.40
CA GLU A 41 -18.09 -4.60 -4.70
C GLU A 41 -17.55 -4.32 -3.30
N ALA A 42 -18.33 -4.66 -2.27
CA ALA A 42 -17.94 -4.60 -0.87
C ALA A 42 -16.81 -5.60 -0.62
N ARG A 43 -15.61 -5.27 -1.10
CA ARG A 43 -14.38 -5.94 -0.70
C ARG A 43 -14.25 -5.66 0.79
N ARG A 44 -14.23 -6.72 1.62
CA ARG A 44 -13.72 -6.64 3.00
C ARG A 44 -12.50 -5.72 2.92
N VAL A 45 -12.61 -4.55 3.55
CA VAL A 45 -11.61 -3.49 3.42
C VAL A 45 -10.35 -4.04 4.04
N GLU A 46 -9.51 -4.67 3.22
CA GLU A 46 -8.17 -5.00 3.64
C GLU A 46 -7.49 -3.65 3.85
N SER A 47 -7.12 -3.38 5.10
CA SER A 47 -6.51 -2.10 5.48
C SER A 47 -5.33 -1.80 4.55
N SER A 48 -5.27 -0.57 4.03
CA SER A 48 -4.13 -0.15 3.21
C SER A 48 -2.82 -0.35 3.97
N PRO A 49 -1.72 -0.80 3.32
CA PRO A 49 -0.40 -0.85 3.94
C PRO A 49 0.00 0.49 4.59
N ARG A 50 -0.41 1.61 3.99
CA ARG A 50 -0.17 2.93 4.58
C ARG A 50 -0.94 3.14 5.89
N GLY A 51 -2.20 2.69 5.95
CA GLY A 51 -3.01 2.73 7.16
C GLY A 51 -2.40 1.91 8.30
N GLN A 52 -1.86 0.73 7.97
CA GLN A 52 -1.12 -0.11 8.93
C GLN A 52 0.08 0.63 9.52
N ILE A 53 0.93 1.24 8.68
CA ILE A 53 2.12 1.96 9.13
C ILE A 53 1.75 3.19 10.00
N LEU A 54 0.75 3.97 9.60
CA LEU A 54 0.28 5.11 10.39
C LEU A 54 -0.26 4.68 11.77
N ALA A 55 -0.99 3.56 11.79
CA ALA A 55 -1.60 3.03 13.01
C ALA A 55 -0.61 2.47 14.03
N LEU A 56 0.62 2.09 13.62
CA LEU A 56 1.65 1.59 14.54
C LEU A 56 1.96 2.57 15.68
N SER A 57 1.94 3.88 15.40
CA SER A 57 2.16 4.90 16.43
C SER A 57 1.11 4.87 17.55
N CYS A 58 -0.12 4.47 17.20
CA CYS A 58 -1.27 4.48 18.11
C CYS A 58 -1.19 3.33 19.13
N THR A 59 -0.54 2.22 18.77
CA THR A 59 -0.44 1.03 19.65
C THR A 59 0.44 1.27 20.86
N SER A 60 1.35 2.25 20.80
CA SER A 60 2.20 2.65 21.92
C SER A 60 1.40 3.06 23.17
N CYS A 61 0.21 3.62 22.97
CA CYS A 61 -0.69 4.04 24.05
C CYS A 61 -1.94 3.17 24.11
N HIS A 62 -2.52 2.79 22.97
CA HIS A 62 -3.78 2.06 22.91
C HIS A 62 -3.61 0.53 22.89
N GLY A 63 -2.37 0.04 23.01
CA GLY A 63 -2.04 -1.37 23.00
C GLY A 63 -2.05 -2.01 21.60
N THR A 64 -1.52 -3.22 21.52
CA THR A 64 -1.52 -4.03 20.29
C THR A 64 -2.95 -4.23 19.79
N ASP A 65 -3.16 -4.03 18.49
CA ASP A 65 -4.49 -4.06 17.84
C ASP A 65 -5.54 -3.11 18.48
N GLY A 66 -5.08 -2.10 19.23
CA GLY A 66 -5.96 -1.18 19.94
C GLY A 66 -6.59 -1.77 21.21
N LYS A 67 -6.07 -2.90 21.70
CA LYS A 67 -6.45 -3.54 22.97
C LYS A 67 -5.52 -3.04 24.07
N SER A 68 -5.96 -2.01 24.78
CA SER A 68 -5.20 -1.46 25.90
C SER A 68 -5.32 -2.37 27.13
N VAL A 69 -4.26 -2.40 27.94
CA VAL A 69 -4.18 -3.14 29.22
C VAL A 69 -4.16 -2.21 30.44
N GLY A 70 -4.27 -0.89 30.23
CA GLY A 70 -4.12 0.12 31.29
C GLY A 70 -5.21 1.19 31.29
N ILE A 71 -4.87 2.39 31.77
CA ILE A 71 -5.79 3.53 31.92
C ILE A 71 -6.19 4.13 30.56
N ILE A 72 -5.35 3.98 29.53
CA ILE A 72 -5.67 4.43 28.18
C ILE A 72 -6.82 3.56 27.64
N PRO A 73 -7.89 4.14 27.06
CA PRO A 73 -9.02 3.37 26.59
C PRO A 73 -8.66 2.51 25.37
N SER A 74 -9.23 1.31 25.33
CA SER A 74 -9.18 0.45 24.15
C SER A 74 -10.00 1.06 23.00
N ILE A 75 -9.39 1.08 21.82
CA ILE A 75 -10.03 1.44 20.55
C ILE A 75 -10.52 0.20 19.80
N SER A 76 -10.09 -0.98 20.24
CA SER A 76 -10.54 -2.25 19.68
C SER A 76 -12.05 -2.44 19.78
N GLY A 77 -12.64 -3.06 18.76
CA GLY A 77 -14.05 -3.43 18.70
C GLY A 77 -14.98 -2.33 18.20
N ARG A 78 -14.42 -1.18 17.79
CA ARG A 78 -15.16 -0.05 17.22
C ARG A 78 -15.09 -0.09 15.70
N SER A 79 -16.19 0.23 15.03
CA SER A 79 -16.23 0.35 13.57
C SER A 79 -15.28 1.44 13.06
N ALA A 80 -14.79 1.30 11.82
CA ALA A 80 -13.99 2.33 11.16
C ALA A 80 -14.67 3.71 11.19
N ASP A 81 -15.96 3.79 10.83
CA ASP A 81 -16.71 5.06 10.80
C ASP A 81 -16.74 5.78 12.15
N TYR A 82 -16.97 5.03 13.23
CA TYR A 82 -16.90 5.56 14.59
C TYR A 82 -15.52 6.13 14.90
N LEU A 83 -14.45 5.39 14.56
CA LEU A 83 -13.07 5.80 14.85
C LEU A 83 -12.70 7.04 14.05
N GLU A 84 -13.05 7.09 12.76
CA GLU A 84 -12.80 8.25 11.90
C GLU A 84 -13.52 9.49 12.45
N THR A 85 -14.79 9.35 12.81
CA THR A 85 -15.60 10.43 13.38
C THR A 85 -14.99 10.94 14.69
N ALA A 86 -14.60 10.03 15.58
CA ALA A 86 -13.98 10.40 16.85
C ALA A 86 -12.63 11.12 16.64
N LEU A 87 -11.78 10.63 15.74
CA LEU A 87 -10.49 11.24 15.42
C LEU A 87 -10.66 12.65 14.83
N LYS A 88 -11.60 12.84 13.91
CA LYS A 88 -11.95 14.16 13.37
C LYS A 88 -12.52 15.10 14.43
N ALA A 89 -13.31 14.58 15.36
CA ALA A 89 -13.81 15.37 16.49
C ALA A 89 -12.67 15.80 17.45
N PHE A 90 -11.68 14.95 17.69
CA PHE A 90 -10.49 15.35 18.46
C PHE A 90 -9.64 16.39 17.73
N LYS A 91 -9.47 16.23 16.40
CA LYS A 91 -8.71 17.17 15.55
C LYS A 91 -9.34 18.56 15.53
N SER A 92 -10.65 18.64 15.34
CA SER A 92 -11.41 19.90 15.34
C SER A 92 -11.56 20.52 16.73
N GLY A 93 -11.38 19.73 17.79
CA GLY A 93 -11.63 20.15 19.17
C GLY A 93 -13.09 20.03 19.60
N ALA A 94 -13.98 19.52 18.73
CA ALA A 94 -15.37 19.21 19.09
C ALA A 94 -15.47 18.15 20.19
N ARG A 95 -14.46 17.27 20.30
CA ARG A 95 -14.32 16.31 21.40
C ARG A 95 -13.09 16.66 22.23
N TYR A 96 -13.31 16.89 23.52
CA TYR A 96 -12.23 17.14 24.48
C TYR A 96 -11.37 15.91 24.70
N SER A 97 -10.05 16.12 24.80
CA SER A 97 -9.10 15.12 25.31
C SER A 97 -7.84 15.78 25.84
N THR A 98 -7.15 15.09 26.75
CA THR A 98 -5.87 15.56 27.31
C THR A 98 -4.72 15.45 26.30
N VAL A 99 -4.69 14.38 25.51
CA VAL A 99 -3.58 14.06 24.58
C VAL A 99 -4.05 13.95 23.12
N MET A 100 -5.18 13.29 22.88
CA MET A 100 -5.58 12.91 21.52
C MET A 100 -5.84 14.10 20.59
N SER A 101 -6.30 15.24 21.09
CA SER A 101 -6.53 16.44 20.28
C SER A 101 -5.23 16.99 19.69
N ARG A 102 -4.10 16.84 20.39
CA ARG A 102 -2.78 17.21 19.85
C ARG A 102 -2.30 16.19 18.82
N HIS A 103 -2.52 14.91 19.09
CA HIS A 103 -2.08 13.83 18.21
C HIS A 103 -2.87 13.81 16.89
N ALA A 104 -4.20 13.93 16.96
CA ALA A 104 -5.08 13.92 15.78
C ALA A 104 -4.83 15.10 14.83
N LYS A 105 -4.33 16.23 15.34
CA LYS A 105 -3.93 17.39 14.51
C LYS A 105 -2.68 17.13 13.65
N GLY A 106 -1.86 16.15 14.00
CA GLY A 106 -0.68 15.76 13.23
C GLY A 106 -0.99 14.99 11.94
N TYR A 107 -2.24 14.57 11.74
CA TYR A 107 -2.66 13.77 10.59
C TYR A 107 -3.62 14.55 9.69
N SER A 108 -3.53 14.30 8.38
CA SER A 108 -4.56 14.71 7.43
C SER A 108 -5.85 13.90 7.62
N ASP A 109 -6.98 14.40 7.11
CA ASP A 109 -8.27 13.70 7.24
C ASP A 109 -8.27 12.36 6.50
N SER A 110 -7.55 12.28 5.37
CA SER A 110 -7.31 11.03 4.66
C SER A 110 -6.50 10.03 5.48
N GLU A 111 -5.51 10.49 6.24
CA GLU A 111 -4.71 9.61 7.09
C GLU A 111 -5.50 9.13 8.31
N LEU A 112 -6.32 10.00 8.91
CA LEU A 112 -7.24 9.60 9.98
C LEU A 112 -8.22 8.53 9.52
N ARG A 113 -8.73 8.64 8.29
CA ARG A 113 -9.56 7.60 7.68
C ARG A 113 -8.79 6.28 7.52
N LEU A 114 -7.57 6.30 7.01
CA LEU A 114 -6.76 5.08 6.85
C LEU A 114 -6.45 4.40 8.20
N ILE A 115 -6.18 5.19 9.24
CA ILE A 115 -5.98 4.68 10.61
C ILE A 115 -7.27 4.04 11.12
N ALA A 116 -8.42 4.70 10.91
CA ALA A 116 -9.72 4.22 11.33
C ALA A 116 -10.12 2.93 10.61
N GLU A 117 -9.88 2.83 9.30
CA GLU A 117 -10.09 1.62 8.49
C GLU A 117 -9.25 0.46 9.04
N TYR A 118 -7.97 0.68 9.31
CA TYR A 118 -7.10 -0.33 9.91
C TYR A 118 -7.64 -0.83 11.25
N PHE A 119 -7.87 0.07 12.21
CA PHE A 119 -8.33 -0.34 13.53
C PHE A 119 -9.72 -0.97 13.49
N GLY A 120 -10.61 -0.50 12.62
CA GLY A 120 -11.91 -1.13 12.39
C GLY A 120 -11.78 -2.59 11.97
N THR A 121 -10.82 -2.91 11.10
CA THR A 121 -10.63 -4.28 10.58
C THR A 121 -9.95 -5.20 11.59
N VAL A 122 -8.81 -4.79 12.16
CA VAL A 122 -8.02 -5.64 13.06
C VAL A 122 -8.76 -5.93 14.37
N SER A 123 -9.57 -4.98 14.82
CA SER A 123 -10.49 -5.13 15.95
C SER A 123 -11.48 -6.28 15.82
N HIS A 124 -12.03 -6.47 14.61
CA HIS A 124 -13.08 -7.45 14.37
C HIS A 124 -12.50 -8.84 14.11
N ASN A 125 -11.27 -8.91 13.59
CA ASN A 125 -10.62 -10.17 13.25
C ASN A 125 -10.06 -10.91 14.48
N ASN A 126 -9.74 -10.19 15.55
CA ASN A 126 -9.07 -10.73 16.73
C ASN A 126 -10.03 -10.95 17.91
N LYS A 127 -11.29 -11.31 17.63
CA LYS A 127 -12.35 -11.48 18.63
C LYS A 127 -12.32 -12.84 19.32
#